data_AF-A0AAW7AM57-F1
#
_entry.id   AF-A0AAW7AM57-F1
#
_cell.length_a   1.000
_cell.length_b   1.000
_cell.length_c   1.000
_cell.angle_alpha   90.00
_cell.angle_beta   90.00
_cell.angle_gamma   90.00
#
_symmetry.space_group_name_H-M   'P 1'
#
loop_
_entity.id
_entity.type
_entity.pdbx_description
1 polymer ?
#
loop_
_entity_poly.entity_id
_entity_poly.type
_entity_poly.pdbx_seq_one_letter_code
_entity_poly.pdbx_strand_id
1 'polypeptide(L)'
;MLFNRMNLLIRNYTYTMFYYNQGIHDEVWYKSPGSKGQSVELFPDFKEEDYTKQFNFNYFSEYFFLQGFSIFELLGHIIVNIYDIQLKKNEISFHKAINKLKEKDLVKFYALDKIRNSNEFDDAAKHRHNITHNQHPQFISSGITKCENGIVTAGVGNYTTSQKVKEIMDGMLMCLEKTIEIINKNKD
;
A
#
# COMPACT_ATOMS: atom_id res chain seq x y z
N MET A 1 -8.73 19.66 6.40
CA MET A 1 -8.49 18.24 6.72
C MET A 1 -7.71 17.53 5.62
N LEU A 2 -8.09 17.65 4.34
CA LEU A 2 -7.38 17.03 3.22
C LEU A 2 -5.91 17.48 3.11
N PHE A 3 -5.65 18.80 3.14
CA PHE A 3 -4.30 19.36 3.09
C PHE A 3 -3.35 18.76 4.14
N ASN A 4 -3.79 18.69 5.41
CA ASN A 4 -2.98 18.10 6.48
C ASN A 4 -2.67 16.61 6.21
N ARG A 5 -3.66 15.84 5.73
CA ARG A 5 -3.46 14.42 5.38
C ARG A 5 -2.49 14.26 4.21
N MET A 6 -2.57 15.12 3.20
CA MET A 6 -1.62 15.15 2.07
C MET A 6 -0.21 15.48 2.53
N ASN A 7 -0.03 16.47 3.42
CA ASN A 7 1.30 16.79 3.95
C ASN A 7 1.90 15.63 4.74
N LEU A 8 1.09 14.92 5.54
CA LEU A 8 1.54 13.71 6.25
C LEU A 8 1.94 12.60 5.27
N LEU A 9 1.15 12.39 4.20
CA LEU A 9 1.46 11.42 3.15
C LEU A 9 2.81 11.75 2.48
N ILE A 10 2.97 12.99 2.02
CA ILE A 10 4.19 13.46 1.33
C ILE A 10 5.40 13.36 2.26
N ARG A 11 5.25 13.72 3.54
CA ARG A 11 6.32 13.59 4.52
C ARG A 11 6.76 12.13 4.68
N ASN A 12 5.83 11.21 4.84
CA ASN A 12 6.15 9.78 4.97
C ASN A 12 6.80 9.26 3.70
N TYR A 13 6.26 9.58 2.51
CA TYR A 13 6.89 9.25 1.23
C TYR A 13 8.33 9.76 1.15
N THR A 14 8.55 11.03 1.52
CA THR A 14 9.87 11.67 1.47
C THR A 14 10.87 10.94 2.37
N TYR A 15 10.49 10.61 3.61
CA TYR A 15 11.37 9.87 4.50
C TYR A 15 11.60 8.43 4.03
N THR A 16 10.58 7.73 3.54
CA THR A 16 10.76 6.41 2.93
C THR A 16 11.77 6.47 1.79
N MET A 17 11.62 7.43 0.87
CA MET A 17 12.53 7.61 -0.25
C MET A 17 13.93 8.04 0.18
N PHE A 18 14.06 8.83 1.25
CA PHE A 18 15.36 9.19 1.82
C PHE A 18 16.16 7.96 2.24
N TYR A 19 15.54 7.01 2.94
CA TYR A 19 16.22 5.77 3.35
C TYR A 19 16.44 4.81 2.18
N TYR A 20 15.49 4.70 1.26
CA TYR A 20 15.65 3.91 0.03
C TYR A 20 16.84 4.39 -0.81
N ASN A 21 16.97 5.71 -1.00
CA ASN A 21 18.05 6.31 -1.80
C ASN A 21 19.44 6.17 -1.17
N GLN A 22 19.53 5.82 0.12
CA GLN A 22 20.81 5.46 0.77
C GLN A 22 21.26 4.03 0.44
N GLY A 23 20.46 3.27 -0.29
CA GLY A 23 20.71 1.89 -0.66
C GLY A 23 20.29 0.91 0.44
N ILE A 24 19.32 0.04 0.12
CA ILE A 24 18.91 -1.11 0.92
C ILE A 24 19.10 -2.35 0.04
N HIS A 25 20.01 -3.24 0.43
CA HIS A 25 20.42 -4.38 -0.40
C HIS A 25 19.54 -5.62 -0.16
N ASP A 26 18.22 -5.46 -0.24
CA ASP A 26 17.25 -6.51 0.11
C ASP A 26 16.64 -7.25 -1.08
N GLU A 27 17.12 -6.99 -2.29
CA GLU A 27 16.71 -7.71 -3.50
C GLU A 27 17.03 -9.20 -3.40
N VAL A 28 18.23 -9.53 -2.88
CA VAL A 28 18.57 -10.89 -2.46
C VAL A 28 18.37 -10.99 -0.95
N TRP A 29 17.12 -11.13 -0.52
CA TRP A 29 16.78 -11.21 0.91
C TRP A 29 17.02 -12.61 1.53
N TYR A 30 17.28 -13.64 0.72
CA TYR A 30 17.74 -14.93 1.22
C TYR A 30 18.60 -15.69 0.21
N LYS A 31 19.40 -16.63 0.72
CA LYS A 31 20.22 -17.57 -0.04
C LYS A 31 20.16 -18.96 0.59
N SER A 32 19.97 -19.99 -0.24
CA SER A 32 19.94 -21.40 0.20
C SER A 32 20.63 -22.32 -0.82
N PRO A 33 21.67 -23.08 -0.43
CA PRO A 33 22.33 -23.03 0.87
C PRO A 33 23.06 -21.68 1.05
N GLY A 34 23.12 -21.20 2.29
CA GLY A 34 23.83 -19.97 2.64
C GLY A 34 25.33 -20.08 2.38
N SER A 35 26.06 -18.99 2.56
CA SER A 35 27.48 -18.86 2.16
C SER A 35 28.42 -19.83 2.89
N LYS A 36 27.99 -20.44 4.00
CA LYS A 36 28.70 -21.51 4.72
C LYS A 36 28.21 -22.93 4.37
N GLY A 37 27.31 -23.08 3.41
CA GLY A 37 26.87 -24.37 2.86
C GLY A 37 25.87 -25.17 3.71
N GLN A 38 25.38 -24.63 4.83
CA GLN A 38 24.61 -25.41 5.83
C GLN A 38 23.14 -25.02 5.94
N SER A 39 22.85 -23.73 6.16
CA SER A 39 21.50 -23.23 6.43
C SER A 39 21.11 -22.11 5.47
N VAL A 40 19.83 -21.74 5.47
CA VAL A 40 19.37 -20.50 4.83
C VAL A 40 20.09 -19.32 5.47
N GLU A 41 20.57 -18.40 4.65
CA GLU A 41 21.14 -17.13 5.06
C GLU A 41 20.16 -16.02 4.65
N LEU A 42 19.75 -15.19 5.61
CA LEU A 42 18.85 -14.08 5.39
C LEU A 42 19.65 -12.80 5.21
N PHE A 43 19.25 -11.98 4.24
CA PHE A 43 19.91 -10.73 3.87
C PHE A 43 21.44 -10.88 3.71
N PRO A 44 21.92 -11.82 2.85
CA PRO A 44 23.35 -12.08 2.66
C PRO A 44 24.18 -10.85 2.28
N ASP A 45 23.55 -9.86 1.62
CA ASP A 45 24.23 -8.66 1.13
C ASP A 45 24.09 -7.45 2.09
N PHE A 46 23.44 -7.63 3.26
CA PHE A 46 23.29 -6.55 4.24
C PHE A 46 24.59 -6.22 4.95
N LYS A 47 24.83 -4.93 5.09
CA LYS A 47 25.74 -4.36 6.10
C LYS A 47 24.96 -3.98 7.35
N GLU A 48 25.66 -3.79 8.47
CA GLU A 48 25.05 -3.34 9.74
C GLU A 48 24.17 -2.09 9.57
N GLU A 49 24.61 -1.13 8.74
CA GLU A 49 23.84 0.07 8.44
C GLU A 49 22.53 -0.19 7.68
N ASP A 50 22.47 -1.25 6.86
CA ASP A 50 21.31 -1.56 6.03
C ASP A 50 20.11 -2.01 6.88
N TYR A 51 20.35 -2.63 8.05
CA TYR A 51 19.28 -2.93 9.00
C TYR A 51 18.60 -1.67 9.54
N THR A 52 19.38 -0.62 9.82
CA THR A 52 18.82 0.65 10.31
C THR A 52 18.08 1.39 9.19
N LYS A 53 18.60 1.37 7.95
CA LYS A 53 17.92 1.91 6.78
C LYS A 53 16.60 1.17 6.52
N GLN A 54 16.63 -0.16 6.51
CA GLN A 54 15.46 -1.01 6.31
C GLN A 54 14.41 -0.79 7.39
N PHE A 55 14.80 -0.71 8.66
CA PHE A 55 13.88 -0.43 9.76
C PHE A 55 13.13 0.89 9.55
N ASN A 56 13.86 1.98 9.26
CA ASN A 56 13.23 3.27 9.04
C ASN A 56 12.41 3.31 7.74
N PHE A 57 12.90 2.70 6.67
CA PHE A 57 12.14 2.55 5.42
C PHE A 57 10.79 1.90 5.69
N ASN A 58 10.78 0.75 6.38
CA ASN A 58 9.58 0.00 6.74
C ASN A 58 8.62 0.85 7.60
N TYR A 59 9.16 1.55 8.61
CA TYR A 59 8.37 2.42 9.48
C TYR A 59 7.65 3.51 8.67
N PHE A 60 8.37 4.27 7.84
CA PHE A 60 7.75 5.36 7.09
C PHE A 60 6.81 4.86 5.98
N SER A 61 7.13 3.72 5.32
CA SER A 61 6.26 3.14 4.28
C SER A 61 4.94 2.65 4.86
N GLU A 62 4.96 2.05 6.06
CA GLU A 62 3.75 1.67 6.78
C GLU A 62 2.81 2.88 6.97
N TYR A 63 3.32 3.96 7.57
CA TYR A 63 2.51 5.15 7.81
C TYR A 63 2.10 5.87 6.53
N PHE A 64 2.86 5.73 5.45
CA PHE A 64 2.45 6.19 4.12
C PHE A 64 1.18 5.47 3.65
N PHE A 65 1.12 4.13 3.72
CA PHE A 65 -0.08 3.39 3.30
C PHE A 65 -1.29 3.68 4.17
N LEU A 66 -1.11 3.74 5.49
CA LEU A 66 -2.19 4.10 6.42
C LEU A 66 -2.75 5.49 6.10
N GLN A 67 -1.87 6.45 5.84
CA GLN A 67 -2.27 7.81 5.51
C GLN A 67 -2.92 7.92 4.12
N GLY A 68 -2.45 7.15 3.14
CA GLY A 68 -3.00 7.08 1.78
C GLY A 68 -4.44 6.60 1.78
N PHE A 69 -4.72 5.48 2.44
CA PHE A 69 -6.08 4.96 2.54
C PHE A 69 -7.00 5.86 3.37
N SER A 70 -6.47 6.54 4.38
CA SER A 70 -7.21 7.59 5.09
C SER A 70 -7.60 8.75 4.17
N ILE A 71 -6.80 9.08 3.15
CA ILE A 71 -7.17 10.09 2.13
C ILE A 71 -8.27 9.56 1.21
N PHE A 72 -8.19 8.32 0.73
CA PHE A 72 -9.28 7.73 -0.07
C PHE A 72 -10.63 7.76 0.66
N GLU A 73 -10.66 7.42 1.95
CA GLU A 73 -11.89 7.51 2.75
C GLU A 73 -12.42 8.95 2.83
N LEU A 74 -11.53 9.94 2.98
CA LEU A 74 -11.92 11.36 2.95
C LEU A 74 -12.44 11.79 1.57
N LEU A 75 -11.85 11.30 0.48
CA LEU A 75 -12.36 11.53 -0.88
C LEU A 75 -13.76 10.93 -1.04
N GLY A 76 -14.05 9.78 -0.42
CA GLY A 76 -15.40 9.22 -0.35
C GLY A 76 -16.40 10.19 0.29
N HIS A 77 -16.05 10.80 1.42
CA HIS A 77 -16.87 11.85 2.04
C HIS A 77 -17.06 13.07 1.14
N ILE A 78 -16.01 13.50 0.44
CA ILE A 78 -16.08 14.63 -0.50
C ILE A 78 -17.05 14.32 -1.64
N ILE A 79 -16.96 13.14 -2.26
CA ILE A 79 -17.88 12.69 -3.31
C ILE A 79 -19.33 12.72 -2.80
N VAL A 80 -19.57 12.15 -1.61
CA VAL A 80 -20.92 12.12 -1.01
C VAL A 80 -21.50 13.53 -0.86
N ASN A 81 -20.69 14.47 -0.38
CA ASN A 81 -21.13 15.85 -0.15
C ASN A 81 -21.34 16.63 -1.46
N ILE A 82 -20.44 16.50 -2.44
CA ILE A 82 -20.54 17.21 -3.73
C ILE A 82 -21.80 16.79 -4.51
N TYR A 83 -22.17 15.51 -4.42
CA TYR A 83 -23.27 14.93 -5.20
C TYR A 83 -24.57 14.74 -4.42
N ASP A 84 -24.64 15.25 -3.18
CA ASP A 84 -25.78 15.09 -2.26
C ASP A 84 -26.27 13.63 -2.21
N ILE A 85 -25.34 12.71 -1.98
CA ILE A 85 -25.61 11.28 -1.89
C ILE A 85 -26.11 10.96 -0.47
N GLN A 86 -27.27 10.32 -0.36
CA GLN A 86 -27.85 9.94 0.92
C GLN A 86 -27.17 8.66 1.46
N LEU A 87 -26.11 8.84 2.26
CA LEU A 87 -25.43 7.79 3.01
C LEU A 87 -25.26 8.20 4.48
N LYS A 88 -25.44 7.24 5.40
CA LYS A 88 -25.17 7.50 6.82
C LYS A 88 -23.68 7.74 7.02
N LYS A 89 -23.32 8.72 7.85
CA LYS A 89 -21.93 9.17 8.05
C LYS A 89 -20.95 8.04 8.40
N ASN A 90 -21.39 7.07 9.21
CA ASN A 90 -20.59 5.91 9.63
C ASN A 90 -20.49 4.80 8.57
N GLU A 91 -21.26 4.90 7.49
CA GLU A 91 -21.24 3.94 6.40
C GLU A 91 -20.47 4.45 5.18
N ILE A 92 -20.06 5.72 5.17
CA ILE A 92 -19.33 6.32 4.05
C ILE A 92 -17.96 5.68 3.94
N SER A 93 -17.65 5.18 2.75
CA SER A 93 -16.30 4.78 2.35
C SER A 93 -16.06 5.17 0.90
N PHE A 94 -14.79 5.16 0.47
CA PHE A 94 -14.45 5.45 -0.93
C PHE A 94 -15.23 4.57 -1.91
N HIS A 95 -15.28 3.26 -1.63
CA HIS A 95 -15.95 2.27 -2.47
C HIS A 95 -17.47 2.51 -2.54
N LYS A 96 -18.12 2.76 -1.39
CA LYS A 96 -19.57 2.99 -1.36
C LYS A 96 -19.96 4.32 -2.01
N ALA A 97 -19.15 5.36 -1.81
CA ALA A 97 -19.34 6.65 -2.46
C ALA A 97 -19.31 6.52 -3.99
N ILE A 98 -18.30 5.81 -4.54
CA ILE A 98 -18.23 5.55 -5.99
C ILE A 98 -19.44 4.72 -6.46
N ASN A 99 -19.83 3.66 -5.74
CA ASN A 99 -21.00 2.87 -6.13
C ASN A 99 -22.27 3.72 -6.26
N LYS A 100 -22.47 4.64 -5.32
CA LYS A 100 -23.62 5.55 -5.32
C LYS A 100 -23.50 6.69 -6.32
N LEU A 101 -22.28 7.04 -6.73
CA LEU A 101 -22.05 8.00 -7.80
C LEU A 101 -22.64 7.55 -9.13
N LYS A 102 -22.79 6.24 -9.37
CA LYS A 102 -23.43 5.69 -10.58
C LYS A 102 -24.82 6.28 -10.84
N GLU A 103 -25.57 6.60 -9.79
CA GLU A 103 -26.93 7.17 -9.87
C GLU A 103 -26.92 8.69 -10.16
N LYS A 104 -25.77 9.37 -10.03
CA LYS A 104 -25.63 10.85 -10.06
C LYS A 104 -24.74 11.35 -11.19
N ASP A 105 -23.74 10.57 -11.59
CA ASP A 105 -22.71 10.91 -12.58
C ASP A 105 -22.04 9.64 -13.12
N LEU A 106 -22.61 9.09 -14.21
CA LEU A 106 -22.10 7.86 -14.83
C LEU A 106 -20.67 8.01 -15.37
N VAL A 107 -20.33 9.17 -15.92
CA VAL A 107 -19.00 9.41 -16.52
C VAL A 107 -17.92 9.34 -15.44
N LYS A 108 -18.11 10.07 -14.33
CA LYS A 108 -17.15 10.02 -13.22
C LYS A 108 -17.20 8.70 -12.48
N PHE A 109 -18.35 8.04 -12.39
CA PHE A 109 -18.44 6.68 -11.86
C PHE A 109 -17.49 5.75 -12.62
N TYR A 110 -17.60 5.63 -13.94
CA TYR A 110 -16.73 4.72 -14.70
C TYR A 110 -15.26 5.09 -14.61
N ALA A 111 -14.94 6.39 -14.60
CA ALA A 111 -13.55 6.86 -14.48
C ALA A 111 -12.94 6.48 -13.11
N LEU A 112 -13.67 6.67 -12.02
CA LEU A 112 -13.23 6.32 -10.66
C LEU A 112 -13.26 4.80 -10.42
N ASP A 113 -14.25 4.10 -10.99
CA ASP A 113 -14.36 2.65 -10.91
C ASP A 113 -13.16 1.97 -11.56
N LYS A 114 -12.68 2.49 -12.70
CA LYS A 114 -11.45 2.03 -13.35
C LYS A 114 -10.22 2.16 -12.43
N ILE A 115 -10.14 3.20 -11.61
CA ILE A 115 -9.02 3.40 -10.68
C ILE A 115 -9.07 2.41 -9.54
N ARG A 116 -10.21 2.30 -8.84
CA ARG A 116 -10.30 1.39 -7.68
C ARG A 116 -10.17 -0.09 -8.04
N ASN A 117 -10.44 -0.45 -9.30
CA ASN A 117 -10.27 -1.81 -9.83
C ASN A 117 -8.95 -2.00 -10.58
N SER A 118 -8.03 -1.03 -10.50
CA SER A 118 -6.69 -1.14 -11.10
C SER A 118 -5.77 -2.01 -10.26
N ASN A 119 -4.75 -2.60 -10.90
CA ASN A 119 -3.75 -3.41 -10.21
C ASN A 119 -2.99 -2.58 -9.17
N GLU A 120 -2.71 -1.31 -9.47
CA GLU A 120 -1.98 -0.41 -8.58
C GLU A 120 -2.77 -0.12 -7.30
N PHE A 121 -4.09 0.03 -7.40
CA PHE A 121 -4.95 0.19 -6.22
C PHE A 121 -5.07 -1.10 -5.42
N ASP A 122 -5.24 -2.24 -6.10
CA ASP A 122 -5.37 -3.55 -5.48
C ASP A 122 -4.07 -3.96 -4.75
N ASP A 123 -2.90 -3.75 -5.36
CA ASP A 123 -1.60 -3.99 -4.75
C ASP A 123 -1.42 -3.16 -3.48
N ALA A 124 -1.74 -1.86 -3.54
CA ALA A 124 -1.68 -0.99 -2.37
C ALA A 124 -2.68 -1.40 -1.27
N ALA A 125 -3.89 -1.81 -1.64
CA ALA A 125 -4.93 -2.25 -0.71
C ALA A 125 -4.53 -3.54 0.00
N LYS A 126 -4.02 -4.52 -0.76
CA LYS A 126 -3.49 -5.78 -0.21
C LYS A 126 -2.30 -5.54 0.70
N HIS A 127 -1.36 -4.68 0.27
CA HIS A 127 -0.19 -4.35 1.08
C HIS A 127 -0.61 -3.70 2.42
N ARG A 128 -1.47 -2.69 2.38
CA ARG A 128 -2.03 -2.06 3.60
C ARG A 128 -2.79 -3.05 4.46
N HIS A 129 -3.61 -3.92 3.86
CA HIS A 129 -4.37 -4.92 4.59
C HIS A 129 -3.45 -5.88 5.36
N ASN A 130 -2.35 -6.30 4.75
CA ASN A 130 -1.36 -7.17 5.39
C ASN A 130 -0.67 -6.49 6.57
N ILE A 131 -0.30 -5.21 6.43
CA ILE A 131 0.25 -4.39 7.51
C ILE A 131 -0.70 -4.36 8.72
N THR A 132 -2.00 -4.14 8.50
CA THR A 132 -2.95 -3.90 9.59
C THR A 132 -3.56 -5.15 10.22
N HIS A 133 -3.65 -6.25 9.47
CA HIS A 133 -4.46 -7.40 9.86
C HIS A 133 -3.76 -8.75 9.75
N ASN A 134 -2.62 -8.84 9.05
CA ASN A 134 -1.89 -10.11 8.86
C ASN A 134 -0.44 -9.98 9.34
N GLN A 135 0.46 -10.71 8.70
CA GLN A 135 1.90 -10.55 8.90
C GLN A 135 2.40 -9.39 8.06
N HIS A 136 3.19 -8.51 8.69
CA HIS A 136 3.73 -7.33 8.04
C HIS A 136 4.57 -7.76 6.82
N PRO A 137 4.26 -7.29 5.60
CA PRO A 137 4.83 -7.81 4.36
C PRO A 137 6.34 -7.52 4.21
N GLN A 138 6.85 -6.56 4.96
CA GLN A 138 8.28 -6.20 5.03
C GLN A 138 9.00 -6.88 6.21
N PHE A 139 8.37 -7.86 6.87
CA PHE A 139 9.02 -8.78 7.80
C PHE A 139 8.93 -10.20 7.21
N ILE A 140 9.96 -11.01 7.43
CA ILE A 140 9.99 -12.38 6.91
C ILE A 140 8.89 -13.19 7.61
N SER A 141 7.98 -13.76 6.82
CA SER A 141 6.91 -14.60 7.34
C SER A 141 7.46 -15.92 7.90
N SER A 142 6.63 -16.66 8.65
CA SER A 142 7.05 -17.91 9.29
C SER A 142 7.45 -19.03 8.32
N GLY A 143 7.15 -18.89 7.02
CA GLY A 143 7.36 -19.95 6.02
C GLY A 143 6.50 -21.18 6.21
N ILE A 144 5.59 -21.18 7.19
CA ILE A 144 4.69 -22.30 7.47
C ILE A 144 3.38 -22.08 6.71
N THR A 145 3.04 -22.98 5.80
CA THR A 145 1.76 -22.97 5.08
C THR A 145 0.97 -24.23 5.41
N LYS A 146 -0.27 -24.05 5.88
CA LYS A 146 -1.23 -25.14 6.08
C LYS A 146 -2.09 -25.27 4.83
N CYS A 147 -2.00 -26.40 4.14
CA CYS A 147 -2.85 -26.73 3.01
C CYS A 147 -4.20 -27.26 3.49
N GLU A 148 -5.25 -27.08 2.68
CA GLU A 148 -6.63 -27.50 3.02
C GLU A 148 -6.77 -29.01 3.29
N ASN A 149 -5.88 -29.82 2.72
CA ASN A 149 -5.80 -31.26 2.94
C ASN A 149 -5.07 -31.66 4.24
N GLY A 150 -4.76 -30.71 5.12
CA GLY A 150 -4.06 -30.95 6.40
C GLY A 150 -2.54 -31.06 6.30
N ILE A 151 -1.96 -30.95 5.09
CA ILE A 151 -0.50 -30.93 4.92
C ILE A 151 0.05 -29.60 5.45
N VAL A 152 1.13 -29.67 6.23
CA VAL A 152 1.92 -28.50 6.65
C VAL A 152 3.22 -28.50 5.86
N THR A 153 3.45 -27.44 5.10
CA THR A 153 4.73 -27.20 4.42
C THR A 153 5.51 -26.14 5.17
N ALA A 154 6.84 -26.30 5.23
CA ALA A 154 7.76 -25.35 5.83
C ALA A 154 8.79 -24.91 4.79
N GLY A 155 8.93 -23.60 4.62
CA GLY A 155 9.89 -22.96 3.71
C GLY A 155 10.52 -21.72 4.34
N VAL A 156 11.14 -20.88 3.53
CA VAL A 156 11.86 -19.67 4.00
C VAL A 156 10.92 -18.55 4.44
N GLY A 157 9.68 -18.55 3.94
CA GLY A 157 8.75 -17.44 4.13
C GLY A 157 8.64 -16.56 2.91
N ASN A 158 7.93 -15.44 3.08
CA ASN A 158 7.73 -14.40 2.10
C ASN A 158 8.24 -13.08 2.68
N TYR A 159 8.76 -12.23 1.79
CA TYR A 159 9.27 -10.91 2.11
C TYR A 159 9.03 -9.99 0.91
N THR A 160 8.61 -8.75 1.16
CA THR A 160 8.45 -7.72 0.13
C THR A 160 9.65 -6.79 0.20
N THR A 161 10.44 -6.74 -0.88
CA THR A 161 11.63 -5.90 -0.96
C THR A 161 11.31 -4.42 -0.99
N SER A 162 12.28 -3.60 -0.61
CA SER A 162 12.20 -2.14 -0.60
C SER A 162 11.86 -1.60 -1.98
N GLN A 163 12.43 -2.17 -3.05
CA GLN A 163 12.08 -1.88 -4.43
C GLN A 163 10.59 -2.14 -4.69
N LYS A 164 10.08 -3.32 -4.31
CA LYS A 164 8.69 -3.66 -4.55
C LYS A 164 7.73 -2.76 -3.77
N VAL A 165 8.07 -2.43 -2.52
CA VAL A 165 7.30 -1.48 -1.71
C VAL A 165 7.25 -0.11 -2.39
N LYS A 166 8.38 0.40 -2.88
CA LYS A 166 8.42 1.66 -3.63
C LYS A 166 7.49 1.64 -4.84
N GLU A 167 7.50 0.57 -5.64
CA GLU A 167 6.59 0.44 -6.79
C GLU A 167 5.11 0.53 -6.38
N ILE A 168 4.74 -0.14 -5.29
CA ILE A 168 3.37 -0.10 -4.76
C ILE A 168 3.04 1.32 -4.26
N MET A 169 3.98 2.01 -3.62
CA MET A 169 3.80 3.40 -3.17
C MET A 169 3.56 4.35 -4.34
N ASP A 170 4.37 4.25 -5.39
CA ASP A 170 4.26 5.05 -6.61
C ASP A 170 2.92 4.79 -7.31
N GLY A 171 2.50 3.51 -7.40
CA GLY A 171 1.18 3.13 -7.91
C GLY A 171 0.02 3.77 -7.13
N MET A 172 0.10 3.76 -5.78
CA MET A 172 -0.92 4.40 -4.94
C MET A 172 -0.97 5.92 -5.14
N LEU A 173 0.18 6.60 -5.27
CA LEU A 173 0.23 8.04 -5.57
C LEU A 173 -0.44 8.35 -6.91
N MET A 174 -0.17 7.56 -7.94
CA MET A 174 -0.82 7.69 -9.24
C MET A 174 -2.35 7.51 -9.13
N CYS A 175 -2.83 6.55 -8.34
CA CYS A 175 -4.26 6.38 -8.10
C CYS A 175 -4.87 7.59 -7.39
N LEU A 176 -4.19 8.15 -6.38
CA LEU A 176 -4.64 9.34 -5.66
C LEU A 176 -4.72 10.57 -6.56
N GLU A 177 -3.67 10.82 -7.35
CA GLU A 177 -3.61 11.93 -8.31
C GLU A 177 -4.78 11.87 -9.29
N LYS A 178 -4.93 10.75 -10.00
CA LYS A 178 -6.03 10.57 -10.97
C LYS A 178 -7.40 10.70 -10.33
N THR A 179 -7.57 10.21 -9.10
CA THR A 179 -8.83 10.35 -8.36
C THR A 179 -9.15 11.81 -8.10
N ILE A 180 -8.19 12.59 -7.63
CA ILE A 180 -8.35 14.02 -7.35
C ILE A 180 -8.66 14.79 -8.64
N GLU A 181 -7.95 14.49 -9.74
CA GLU A 181 -8.22 15.09 -11.05
C GLU A 181 -9.66 14.84 -11.52
N ILE A 182 -10.14 13.61 -11.43
CA ILE A 182 -11.50 13.25 -11.85
C ILE A 182 -12.55 13.96 -10.99
N ILE A 183 -12.32 14.05 -9.67
CA ILE A 183 -13.24 14.76 -8.76
C ILE A 183 -13.29 16.26 -9.09
N ASN A 184 -12.14 16.87 -9.40
CA ASN A 184 -12.02 18.31 -9.66
C ASN A 184 -12.47 18.74 -11.06
N LYS A 185 -12.55 17.83 -12.04
CA LYS A 185 -13.09 18.17 -13.36
C LYS A 185 -14.56 18.61 -13.22
N ASN A 186 -14.87 19.85 -13.59
CA ASN A 186 -16.25 20.32 -13.60
C ASN A 186 -17.09 19.51 -14.59
N LYS A 187 -18.40 19.46 -14.35
CA LYS A 187 -19.35 19.03 -15.38
C LYS A 187 -19.35 20.15 -16.43
N ASP A 188 -18.77 19.88 -17.59
CA ASP A 188 -19.01 20.69 -18.79
C ASP A 188 -20.50 20.64 -19.16
#